data_AF-A0A1K1P6D3-F1
#
_entry.id   AF-A0A1K1P6D3-F1
#
_cell.length_a   1.000
_cell.length_b   1.000
_cell.length_c   1.000
_cell.angle_alpha   90.00
_cell.angle_beta   90.00
_cell.angle_gamma   90.00
#
_symmetry.space_group_name_H-M   'P 1'
#
loop_
_entity.id
_entity.type
_entity.pdbx_description
1 polymer ?
#
loop_
_entity_poly.entity_id
_entity_poly.type
_entity_poly.pdbx_seq_one_letter_code
_entity_poly.pdbx_strand_id
1 'polypeptide(L)'
;MKMRWGAGILAAAMLFMAQPQAQADEVISPDIYQWVQSTSRQNYFFNKQHMYFGQDSKGILDANIMLVPVLKTYDSVQIQDVQAKRRWKMLPMEGYEALVGTAEYLRFDLAQGTVTVVKHEDLDEDWGVLSVTTSDKAVKIADLSEKDVDGVFYKAILKYAYAHIDDMVERTEKNKRAKVNDAVKKKIAELKKPAEKQAAQESKDSKKDNKKKKAD
;
A
#
# COMPACT_ATOMS: atom_id res chain seq x y z
N MET A 1 -41.42 -50.81 -25.79
CA MET A 1 -41.45 -49.82 -24.69
C MET A 1 -40.16 -49.01 -24.74
N LYS A 2 -40.26 -47.68 -24.86
CA LYS A 2 -39.12 -46.75 -24.82
C LYS A 2 -38.95 -46.26 -23.38
N MET A 3 -37.78 -46.41 -22.78
CA MET A 3 -37.42 -45.73 -21.53
C MET A 3 -36.26 -44.78 -21.79
N ARG A 4 -36.53 -43.49 -21.61
CA ARG A 4 -35.59 -42.37 -21.72
C ARG A 4 -34.88 -42.25 -20.38
N TRP A 5 -33.57 -42.49 -20.34
CA TRP A 5 -32.71 -42.07 -19.25
C TRP A 5 -31.90 -40.88 -19.74
N GLY A 6 -32.01 -39.74 -19.07
CA GLY A 6 -31.22 -38.55 -19.41
C GLY A 6 -32.02 -37.25 -19.33
N ALA A 7 -32.42 -36.87 -18.12
CA ALA A 7 -32.88 -35.49 -17.86
C ALA A 7 -32.70 -35.03 -16.40
N GLY A 8 -32.12 -35.85 -15.50
CA GLY A 8 -32.10 -35.55 -14.07
C GLY A 8 -30.88 -34.78 -13.56
N ILE A 9 -29.73 -34.81 -14.25
CA ILE A 9 -28.47 -34.29 -13.70
C ILE A 9 -28.15 -32.87 -14.20
N LEU A 10 -28.72 -32.43 -15.33
CA LEU A 10 -28.46 -31.09 -15.87
C LEU A 10 -29.22 -29.95 -15.17
N ALA A 11 -30.23 -30.26 -14.36
CA ALA A 11 -31.03 -29.23 -13.67
C ALA A 11 -30.34 -28.69 -12.39
N ALA A 12 -29.45 -29.44 -11.76
CA ALA A 12 -28.75 -29.01 -10.54
C ALA A 12 -27.54 -28.10 -10.80
N ALA A 13 -26.95 -28.17 -12.00
CA ALA A 13 -25.78 -27.36 -12.36
C ALA A 13 -26.15 -25.92 -12.80
N MET A 14 -27.40 -25.68 -13.23
CA MET A 14 -27.83 -24.35 -13.70
C MET A 14 -28.32 -23.41 -12.59
N LEU A 15 -28.65 -23.94 -11.41
CA LEU A 15 -29.09 -23.12 -10.27
C LEU A 15 -27.95 -22.39 -9.54
N PHE A 16 -26.69 -22.75 -9.80
CA PHE A 16 -25.51 -22.08 -9.22
C PHE A 16 -24.87 -21.01 -10.13
N MET A 17 -25.39 -20.79 -11.34
CA MET A 17 -24.76 -19.87 -12.32
C MET A 17 -25.43 -18.50 -12.43
N ALA A 18 -26.40 -18.19 -11.57
CA ALA A 18 -27.17 -16.94 -11.67
C ALA A 18 -27.45 -16.26 -10.33
N GLN A 19 -26.58 -16.45 -9.33
CA GLN A 19 -26.44 -15.35 -8.38
C GLN A 19 -25.61 -14.28 -9.09
N PRO A 20 -26.12 -13.04 -9.23
CA PRO A 20 -25.21 -11.92 -9.41
C PRO A 20 -24.19 -12.09 -8.28
N GLN A 21 -22.91 -12.25 -8.59
CA GLN A 21 -21.92 -11.79 -7.64
C GLN A 21 -22.33 -10.34 -7.44
N ALA A 22 -22.94 -10.03 -6.30
CA ALA A 22 -22.97 -8.68 -5.82
C ALA A 22 -21.51 -8.27 -5.92
N GLN A 23 -21.19 -7.46 -6.93
CA GLN A 23 -19.92 -6.79 -6.96
C GLN A 23 -20.03 -5.94 -5.71
N ALA A 24 -19.42 -6.44 -4.63
CA ALA A 24 -19.18 -5.62 -3.47
C ALA A 24 -18.49 -4.41 -4.07
N ASP A 25 -19.16 -3.25 -4.02
CA ASP A 25 -18.58 -2.01 -4.50
C ASP A 25 -17.15 -1.98 -3.97
N GLU A 26 -16.18 -1.79 -4.87
CA GLU A 26 -14.78 -1.83 -4.50
C GLU A 26 -14.54 -0.67 -3.51
N VAL A 27 -14.61 -0.97 -2.21
CA VAL A 27 -14.66 0.03 -1.13
C VAL A 27 -13.41 0.93 -1.15
N ILE A 28 -12.32 0.42 -1.74
CA ILE A 28 -11.03 1.12 -1.84
C ILE A 28 -10.78 1.46 -3.31
N SER A 29 -10.85 2.75 -3.64
CA SER A 29 -10.62 3.22 -5.01
C SER A 29 -9.18 2.93 -5.48
N PRO A 30 -9.00 2.19 -6.60
CA PRO A 30 -7.68 1.92 -7.19
C PRO A 30 -7.02 3.16 -7.81
N ASP A 31 -7.77 4.24 -8.03
CA ASP A 31 -7.25 5.52 -8.50
C ASP A 31 -6.49 6.26 -7.38
N ILE A 32 -6.90 6.05 -6.13
CA ILE A 32 -6.30 6.67 -4.95
C ILE A 32 -5.24 5.74 -4.34
N TYR A 33 -5.57 4.46 -4.19
CA TYR A 33 -4.74 3.48 -3.49
C TYR A 33 -4.07 2.50 -4.46
N GLN A 34 -2.86 2.09 -4.11
CA GLN A 34 -2.19 0.96 -4.74
C GLN A 34 -2.25 -0.22 -3.78
N TRP A 35 -2.91 -1.31 -4.21
CA TRP A 35 -2.78 -2.60 -3.54
C TRP A 35 -1.39 -3.19 -3.80
N VAL A 36 -0.78 -3.78 -2.76
CA VAL A 36 0.55 -4.40 -2.84
C VAL A 36 0.49 -5.90 -2.61
N GLN A 37 -0.16 -6.32 -1.52
CA GLN A 37 -0.18 -7.72 -1.10
C GLN A 37 -1.35 -7.98 -0.15
N SER A 38 -1.67 -9.27 0.01
CA SER A 38 -2.54 -9.78 1.08
C SER A 38 -1.78 -10.82 1.88
N THR A 39 -1.97 -10.82 3.19
CA THR A 39 -1.69 -11.97 4.05
C THR A 39 -2.99 -12.75 4.28
N SER A 40 -2.95 -13.77 5.14
CA SER A 40 -4.17 -14.46 5.59
C SER A 40 -5.10 -13.60 6.45
N ARG A 41 -4.62 -12.44 6.93
CA ARG A 41 -5.31 -11.61 7.92
C ARG A 41 -5.55 -10.17 7.47
N GLN A 42 -4.75 -9.68 6.52
CA GLN A 42 -4.75 -8.26 6.19
C GLN A 42 -4.43 -8.03 4.71
N ASN A 43 -5.05 -7.01 4.13
CA ASN A 43 -4.64 -6.45 2.83
C ASN A 43 -3.84 -5.18 3.06
N TYR A 44 -2.87 -4.90 2.18
CA TYR A 44 -1.95 -3.77 2.32
C TYR A 44 -2.06 -2.85 1.11
N PHE A 45 -2.36 -1.59 1.39
CA PHE A 45 -2.51 -0.53 0.39
C PHE A 45 -1.70 0.70 0.79
N PHE A 46 -1.18 1.44 -0.18
CA PHE A 46 -0.65 2.79 0.07
C PHE A 46 -1.36 3.82 -0.81
N ASN A 47 -1.50 5.04 -0.29
CA ASN A 47 -2.16 6.12 -1.02
C ASN A 47 -1.18 6.76 -2.01
N LYS A 48 -1.40 6.54 -3.31
CA LYS A 48 -0.55 7.08 -4.39
C LYS A 48 -0.69 8.60 -4.51
N GLN A 49 -1.90 9.11 -4.27
CA GLN A 49 -2.22 10.53 -4.42
C GLN A 49 -1.78 11.36 -3.22
N HIS A 50 -1.64 10.77 -2.03
CA HIS A 50 -1.21 11.46 -0.81
C HIS A 50 0.20 11.07 -0.36
N MET A 51 1.04 10.61 -1.29
CA MET A 51 2.48 10.44 -1.11
C MET A 51 3.21 11.77 -1.39
N TYR A 52 4.08 12.19 -0.48
CA TYR A 52 4.77 13.50 -0.53
C TYR A 52 6.23 13.41 -0.10
N PHE A 53 7.04 14.38 -0.52
CA PHE A 53 8.30 14.68 0.16
C PHE A 53 8.05 15.48 1.45
N GLY A 54 9.00 15.39 2.38
CA GLY A 54 9.02 16.21 3.58
C GLY A 54 9.33 17.68 3.27
N GLN A 55 9.32 18.49 4.31
CA GLN A 55 9.72 19.89 4.26
C GLN A 55 10.60 20.24 5.45
N ASP A 56 11.58 21.10 5.24
CA ASP A 56 12.38 21.67 6.32
C ASP A 56 11.64 22.84 7.02
N SER A 57 12.26 23.39 8.06
CA SER A 57 11.70 24.51 8.83
C SER A 57 11.53 25.81 8.04
N LYS A 58 12.09 25.91 6.82
CA LYS A 58 11.96 27.05 5.92
C LYS A 58 10.93 26.81 4.81
N GLY A 59 10.23 25.68 4.83
CA GLY A 59 9.29 25.27 3.79
C GLY A 59 9.98 24.88 2.50
N ILE A 60 11.27 24.51 2.54
CA ILE A 60 11.98 23.94 1.39
C ILE A 60 11.74 22.44 1.40
N LEU A 61 11.50 21.85 0.22
CA LEU A 61 11.31 20.41 0.06
C LEU A 61 12.54 19.65 0.57
N ASP A 62 12.32 18.64 1.43
CA ASP A 62 13.37 17.72 1.86
C ASP A 62 13.27 16.41 1.08
N ALA A 63 14.14 16.27 0.08
CA ALA A 63 14.20 15.09 -0.78
C ALA A 63 14.67 13.82 -0.05
N ASN A 64 15.17 13.91 1.19
CA ASN A 64 15.53 12.71 1.95
C ASN A 64 14.34 12.11 2.68
N ILE A 65 13.25 12.85 2.86
CA ILE A 65 12.11 12.42 3.66
C ILE A 65 10.93 12.18 2.74
N MET A 66 10.34 11.00 2.84
CA MET A 66 9.09 10.67 2.14
C MET A 66 8.01 10.33 3.16
N LEU A 67 6.82 10.87 2.93
CA LEU A 67 5.65 10.72 3.78
C LEU A 67 4.58 9.96 3.01
N VAL A 68 4.11 8.84 3.56
CA VAL A 68 3.17 7.94 2.87
C VAL A 68 2.07 7.49 3.82
N PRO A 69 0.81 7.90 3.58
CA PRO A 69 -0.35 7.27 4.19
C PRO A 69 -0.56 5.88 3.60
N VAL A 70 -0.76 4.91 4.47
CA VAL A 70 -1.07 3.53 4.12
C VAL A 70 -2.34 3.07 4.81
N LEU A 71 -2.99 2.08 4.21
CA LEU A 71 -4.23 1.49 4.68
C LEU A 71 -4.05 -0.03 4.76
N LYS A 72 -4.47 -0.61 5.87
CA LYS A 72 -4.55 -2.05 6.06
C LYS A 72 -5.97 -2.43 6.41
N THR A 73 -6.62 -3.30 5.63
CA THR A 73 -7.94 -3.84 5.98
C THR A 73 -7.80 -5.22 6.59
N TYR A 74 -8.71 -5.57 7.49
CA TYR A 74 -8.64 -6.77 8.32
C TYR A 74 -9.68 -7.80 7.93
N ASP A 75 -9.32 -9.08 8.07
CA ASP A 75 -10.31 -10.15 8.11
C ASP A 75 -10.99 -10.22 9.50
N SER A 76 -12.06 -11.00 9.60
CA SER A 76 -12.80 -11.15 10.85
C SER A 76 -11.96 -11.68 12.01
N VAL A 77 -10.94 -12.49 11.73
CA VAL A 77 -10.07 -13.04 12.77
C VAL A 77 -9.09 -11.98 13.29
N GLN A 78 -8.54 -11.16 12.41
CA GLN A 78 -7.68 -10.04 12.79
C GLN A 78 -8.47 -9.00 13.59
N ILE A 79 -9.73 -8.73 13.22
CA ILE A 79 -10.63 -7.87 13.99
C ILE A 79 -10.81 -8.42 15.42
N GLN A 80 -11.14 -9.72 15.54
CA GLN A 80 -11.30 -10.38 16.83
C GLN A 80 -10.01 -10.33 17.67
N ASP A 81 -8.85 -10.53 17.06
CA ASP A 81 -7.54 -10.46 17.73
C ASP A 81 -7.26 -9.06 18.27
N VAL A 82 -7.51 -8.00 17.49
CA VAL A 82 -7.36 -6.60 17.96
C VAL A 82 -8.30 -6.32 19.13
N GLN A 83 -9.59 -6.66 18.99
CA GLN A 83 -10.56 -6.47 20.07
C GLN A 83 -10.17 -7.25 21.34
N ALA A 84 -9.71 -8.50 21.21
CA ALA A 84 -9.29 -9.33 22.33
C ALA A 84 -8.05 -8.74 23.03
N LYS A 85 -7.04 -8.32 22.27
CA LYS A 85 -5.85 -7.64 22.81
C LYS A 85 -6.21 -6.35 23.53
N ARG A 86 -7.18 -5.60 23.01
CA ARG A 86 -7.66 -4.35 23.60
C ARG A 86 -8.38 -4.58 24.92
N ARG A 87 -9.30 -5.55 24.97
CA ARG A 87 -9.95 -6.02 26.22
C ARG A 87 -8.94 -6.50 27.24
N TRP A 88 -7.95 -7.30 26.83
CA TRP A 88 -6.88 -7.79 27.70
C TRP A 88 -6.07 -6.65 28.34
N LYS A 89 -5.85 -5.56 27.60
CA LYS A 89 -5.17 -4.35 28.09
C LYS A 89 -6.08 -3.38 28.84
N MET A 90 -7.35 -3.74 29.08
CA MET A 90 -8.34 -2.88 29.73
C MET A 90 -8.52 -1.51 29.05
N LEU A 91 -8.39 -1.47 27.72
CA LEU A 91 -8.55 -0.25 26.93
C LEU A 91 -10.04 -0.03 26.53
N PRO A 92 -10.49 1.22 26.28
CA PRO A 92 -11.87 1.52 25.92
C PRO A 92 -12.31 0.80 24.64
N MET A 93 -13.50 0.17 24.66
CA MET A 93 -14.01 -0.66 23.54
C MET A 93 -15.07 0.02 22.68
N GLU A 94 -15.43 1.27 22.97
CA GLU A 94 -16.45 2.02 22.23
C GLU A 94 -16.09 2.10 20.74
N GLY A 95 -17.03 1.71 19.86
CA GLY A 95 -16.88 1.71 18.41
C GLY A 95 -16.07 0.54 17.82
N TYR A 96 -15.36 -0.25 18.64
CA TYR A 96 -14.49 -1.32 18.14
C TYR A 96 -15.24 -2.53 17.58
N GLU A 97 -16.55 -2.64 17.84
CA GLU A 97 -17.45 -3.57 17.14
C GLU A 97 -17.50 -3.34 15.64
N ALA A 98 -17.26 -2.10 15.18
CA ALA A 98 -17.23 -1.70 13.78
C ALA A 98 -15.80 -1.62 13.19
N LEU A 99 -14.78 -2.10 13.92
CA LEU A 99 -13.39 -2.09 13.44
C LEU A 99 -13.25 -2.84 12.10
N VAL A 100 -12.64 -2.20 11.10
CA VAL A 100 -12.38 -2.80 9.77
C VAL A 100 -10.91 -2.82 9.38
N GLY A 101 -10.05 -2.06 10.06
CA GLY A 101 -8.67 -1.92 9.63
C GLY A 101 -7.94 -0.78 10.33
N THR A 102 -6.84 -0.36 9.71
CA THR A 102 -5.98 0.72 10.21
C THR A 102 -5.48 1.62 9.08
N ALA A 103 -5.27 2.89 9.39
CA ALA A 103 -4.43 3.78 8.62
C ALA A 103 -3.12 4.03 9.35
N GLU A 104 -2.00 4.00 8.63
CA GLU A 104 -0.69 4.35 9.19
C GLU A 104 -0.04 5.44 8.34
N TYR A 105 0.76 6.28 9.00
CA TYR A 105 1.50 7.35 8.34
C TYR A 105 2.97 7.02 8.45
N LEU A 106 3.54 6.61 7.33
CA LEU A 106 4.93 6.21 7.23
C LEU A 106 5.79 7.43 6.93
N ARG A 107 6.88 7.57 7.70
CA ARG A 107 7.98 8.51 7.41
C ARG A 107 9.21 7.70 7.05
N PHE A 108 9.59 7.75 5.78
CA PHE A 108 10.84 7.19 5.29
C PHE A 108 11.94 8.23 5.39
N ASP A 109 13.10 7.83 5.91
CA ASP A 109 14.37 8.54 5.73
C ASP A 109 15.18 7.78 4.68
N LEU A 110 15.21 8.33 3.47
CA LEU A 110 15.84 7.72 2.29
C LEU A 110 17.37 7.70 2.41
N ALA A 111 17.96 8.65 3.13
CA ALA A 111 19.39 8.70 3.33
C ALA A 111 19.85 7.64 4.34
N GLN A 112 19.05 7.40 5.38
CA GLN A 112 19.33 6.40 6.41
C GLN A 112 18.78 5.01 6.07
N GLY A 113 17.89 4.90 5.09
CA GLY A 113 17.22 3.64 4.74
C GLY A 113 16.29 3.14 5.85
N THR A 114 15.63 4.05 6.56
CA THR A 114 14.75 3.73 7.68
C THR A 114 13.30 4.15 7.40
N VAL A 115 12.37 3.53 8.12
CA VAL A 115 10.96 3.87 8.14
C VAL A 115 10.47 3.98 9.58
N THR A 116 9.60 4.96 9.83
CA THR A 116 8.92 5.15 11.12
C THR A 116 7.42 5.20 10.87
N VAL A 117 6.65 4.41 11.60
CA VAL A 117 5.19 4.57 11.68
C VAL A 117 4.93 5.71 12.66
N VAL A 118 4.80 6.94 12.17
CA VAL A 118 4.70 8.11 13.06
C VAL A 118 3.32 8.22 13.70
N LYS A 119 2.32 7.65 13.05
CA LYS A 119 0.93 7.63 13.49
C LYS A 119 0.25 6.36 12.98
N HIS A 120 -0.50 5.72 13.86
CA HIS A 120 -1.31 4.55 13.62
C HIS A 120 -2.73 4.86 14.10
N GLU A 121 -3.71 4.64 13.23
CA GLU A 121 -5.13 4.90 13.50
C GLU A 121 -5.93 3.62 13.28
N ASP A 122 -6.65 3.16 14.29
CA ASP A 122 -7.68 2.12 14.10
C ASP A 122 -8.92 2.75 13.47
N LEU A 123 -9.54 2.05 12.52
CA LEU A 123 -10.63 2.58 11.71
C LEU A 123 -11.92 1.76 11.85
N ASP A 124 -13.05 2.45 11.92
CA ASP A 124 -14.38 1.85 11.79
C ASP A 124 -14.81 1.69 10.32
N GLU A 125 -15.98 1.09 10.09
CA GLU A 125 -16.55 0.81 8.77
C GLU A 125 -16.85 2.06 7.92
N ASP A 126 -17.00 3.22 8.56
CA ASP A 126 -17.18 4.52 7.91
C ASP A 126 -15.84 5.25 7.68
N TRP A 127 -14.70 4.55 7.92
CA TRP A 127 -13.35 5.11 7.91
C TRP A 127 -13.11 6.19 8.98
N GLY A 128 -13.94 6.21 10.02
CA GLY A 128 -13.79 7.01 11.22
C GLY A 128 -12.64 6.52 12.09
N VAL A 129 -11.96 7.43 12.78
CA VAL A 129 -10.82 7.11 13.64
C VAL A 129 -11.31 6.69 15.02
N LEU A 130 -11.08 5.42 15.38
CA LEU A 130 -11.41 4.83 16.68
C LEU A 130 -10.34 5.10 17.74
N SER A 131 -9.07 5.05 17.34
CA SER A 131 -7.96 5.39 18.23
C SER A 131 -6.75 5.86 17.47
N VAL A 132 -5.84 6.56 18.16
CA VAL A 132 -4.58 7.04 17.60
C VAL A 132 -3.44 6.62 18.50
N THR A 133 -2.40 6.04 17.91
CA THR A 133 -1.12 5.77 18.57
C THR A 133 0.00 6.42 17.76
N THR A 134 0.94 7.07 18.43
CA THR A 134 2.14 7.68 17.80
C THR A 134 3.39 6.99 18.28
N SER A 135 4.41 6.91 17.42
CA SER A 135 5.70 6.30 17.73
C SER A 135 6.80 7.03 16.98
N ASP A 136 7.98 7.10 17.59
CA ASP A 136 9.22 7.60 16.98
C ASP A 136 10.21 6.46 16.66
N LYS A 137 9.78 5.21 16.85
CA LYS A 137 10.61 4.03 16.63
C LYS A 137 10.90 3.83 15.14
N ALA A 138 12.12 4.17 14.74
CA ALA A 138 12.62 3.89 13.41
C ALA A 138 13.03 2.41 13.24
N VAL A 139 12.72 1.85 12.09
CA VAL A 139 13.12 0.50 11.65
C VAL A 139 14.01 0.64 10.43
N LYS A 140 15.14 -0.05 10.41
CA LYS A 140 16.03 -0.10 9.25
C LYS A 140 15.54 -1.14 8.26
N ILE A 141 15.24 -0.70 7.04
CA ILE A 141 14.59 -1.55 6.02
C ILE A 141 15.52 -2.68 5.57
N ALA A 142 16.84 -2.45 5.59
CA ALA A 142 17.84 -3.45 5.25
C ALA A 142 17.93 -4.60 6.26
N ASP A 143 17.49 -4.39 7.51
CA ASP A 143 17.51 -5.41 8.55
C ASP A 143 16.27 -6.32 8.48
N LEU A 144 15.28 -5.95 7.66
CA LEU A 144 14.08 -6.75 7.41
C LEU A 144 14.36 -7.83 6.36
N SER A 145 14.01 -9.08 6.71
CA SER A 145 14.18 -10.21 5.80
C SER A 145 13.35 -10.07 4.53
N GLU A 146 13.70 -10.82 3.48
CA GLU A 146 12.91 -10.83 2.23
C GLU A 146 11.49 -11.38 2.39
N LYS A 147 11.23 -12.12 3.48
CA LYS A 147 9.92 -12.69 3.81
C LYS A 147 9.15 -11.83 4.82
N ASP A 148 9.76 -10.76 5.33
CA ASP A 148 9.12 -9.85 6.25
C ASP A 148 7.99 -9.11 5.53
N VAL A 149 6.77 -9.27 6.01
CA VAL A 149 5.54 -8.76 5.36
C VAL A 149 5.61 -7.23 5.22
N ASP A 150 5.99 -6.53 6.29
CA ASP A 150 6.13 -5.09 6.28
C ASP A 150 7.33 -4.66 5.42
N GLY A 151 8.43 -5.41 5.47
CA GLY A 151 9.60 -5.19 4.62
C GLY A 151 9.30 -5.26 3.12
N VAL A 152 8.50 -6.24 2.68
CA VAL A 152 8.03 -6.35 1.29
C VAL A 152 7.16 -5.14 0.94
N PHE A 153 6.24 -4.76 1.84
CA PHE A 153 5.35 -3.62 1.64
C PHE A 153 6.12 -2.30 1.51
N TYR A 154 7.08 -2.03 2.40
CA TYR A 154 7.94 -0.83 2.36
C TYR A 154 8.78 -0.77 1.08
N LYS A 155 9.35 -1.90 0.64
CA LYS A 155 10.11 -1.97 -0.62
C LYS A 155 9.22 -1.69 -1.83
N ALA A 156 7.98 -2.14 -1.85
CA ALA A 156 7.03 -1.85 -2.91
C ALA A 156 6.66 -0.35 -2.97
N ILE A 157 6.43 0.28 -1.81
CA ILE A 157 6.20 1.73 -1.71
C ILE A 157 7.40 2.50 -2.27
N LEU A 158 8.63 2.16 -1.86
CA LEU A 158 9.84 2.80 -2.36
C LEU A 158 10.02 2.61 -3.87
N LYS A 159 9.76 1.40 -4.39
CA LYS A 159 9.80 1.14 -5.84
C LYS A 159 8.83 2.04 -6.60
N TYR A 160 7.58 2.16 -6.12
CA TYR A 160 6.60 3.04 -6.72
C TYR A 160 7.04 4.52 -6.65
N ALA A 161 7.49 4.98 -5.48
CA ALA A 161 7.93 6.35 -5.27
C ALA A 161 9.08 6.74 -6.21
N TYR A 162 10.09 5.88 -6.36
CA TYR A 162 11.22 6.13 -7.26
C TYR A 162 10.81 6.21 -8.73
N ALA A 163 9.76 5.50 -9.14
CA ALA A 163 9.20 5.60 -10.49
C ALA A 163 8.35 6.86 -10.71
N HIS A 164 7.91 7.54 -9.64
CA HIS A 164 6.99 8.69 -9.70
C HIS A 164 7.54 9.93 -8.96
N ILE A 165 8.87 10.11 -8.98
CA ILE A 165 9.53 11.22 -8.27
C ILE A 165 9.01 12.58 -8.76
N ASP A 166 8.80 12.76 -10.06
CA ASP A 166 8.33 14.03 -10.63
C ASP A 166 6.93 14.40 -10.13
N ASP A 167 5.99 13.44 -10.19
CA ASP A 167 4.64 13.62 -9.68
C ASP A 167 4.66 13.95 -8.18
N MET A 168 5.54 13.30 -7.41
CA MET A 168 5.71 13.59 -5.99
C MET A 168 6.24 15.00 -5.73
N VAL A 169 7.22 15.46 -6.50
CA VAL A 169 7.76 16.83 -6.39
C VAL A 169 6.66 17.84 -6.71
N GLU A 170 6.01 17.72 -7.87
CA GLU A 170 4.92 18.63 -8.29
C GLU A 170 3.84 18.71 -7.23
N ARG A 171 3.41 17.55 -6.73
CA ARG A 171 2.36 17.48 -5.72
C ARG A 171 2.79 18.07 -4.39
N THR A 172 4.05 17.91 -4.00
CA THR A 172 4.60 18.51 -2.77
C THR A 172 4.67 20.03 -2.91
N GLU A 173 5.09 20.57 -4.05
CA GLU A 173 5.06 22.00 -4.33
C GLU A 173 3.63 22.55 -4.31
N LYS A 174 2.69 21.91 -5.02
CA LYS A 174 1.32 22.39 -5.17
C LYS A 174 0.50 22.28 -3.89
N ASN A 175 0.47 21.10 -3.27
CA ASN A 175 -0.45 20.81 -2.16
C ASN A 175 0.17 21.15 -0.80
N LYS A 176 1.50 21.07 -0.69
CA LYS A 176 2.21 21.37 0.56
C LYS A 176 2.95 22.71 0.54
N ARG A 177 2.92 23.43 -0.58
CA ARG A 177 3.54 24.76 -0.77
C ARG A 177 5.05 24.74 -0.51
N ALA A 178 5.68 23.59 -0.70
CA ALA A 178 7.12 23.44 -0.55
C ALA A 178 7.84 24.19 -1.67
N LYS A 179 9.00 24.78 -1.36
CA LYS A 179 9.87 25.42 -2.34
C LYS A 179 10.95 24.47 -2.80
N VAL A 180 11.25 24.47 -4.10
CA VAL A 180 12.35 23.72 -4.69
C VAL A 180 13.49 24.68 -5.05
N ASN A 181 14.66 24.48 -4.44
CA ASN A 181 15.88 25.22 -4.77
C ASN A 181 16.87 24.34 -5.55
N ASP A 182 18.01 24.88 -5.94
CA ASP A 182 18.98 24.16 -6.76
C ASP A 182 19.60 22.94 -6.06
N ALA A 183 19.77 22.99 -4.73
CA ALA A 183 20.23 21.85 -3.96
C ALA A 183 19.20 20.71 -3.96
N VAL A 184 17.91 21.04 -3.84
CA VAL A 184 16.82 20.06 -3.96
C VAL A 184 16.79 19.47 -5.36
N LYS A 185 16.86 20.30 -6.42
CA LYS A 185 16.89 19.80 -7.81
C LYS A 185 18.01 18.81 -8.04
N LYS A 186 19.21 19.10 -7.49
CA LYS A 186 20.36 18.18 -7.57
C LYS A 186 20.06 16.84 -6.87
N LYS A 187 19.51 16.86 -5.65
CA LYS A 187 19.13 15.63 -4.94
C LYS A 187 18.05 14.83 -5.66
N ILE A 188 17.02 15.50 -6.16
CA ILE A 188 15.96 14.86 -6.97
C ILE A 188 16.55 14.18 -8.20
N ALA A 189 17.48 14.83 -8.90
CA ALA A 189 18.19 14.22 -10.03
C ALA A 189 19.04 13.00 -9.62
N GLU A 190 19.62 13.00 -8.42
CA GLU A 190 20.34 11.84 -7.88
C GLU A 190 19.41 10.67 -7.57
N LEU A 191 18.22 10.93 -7.00
CA LEU A 191 17.21 9.90 -6.70
C LEU A 191 16.63 9.23 -7.94
N LYS A 192 16.65 9.89 -9.10
CA LYS A 192 16.20 9.30 -10.37
C LYS A 192 17.20 8.32 -10.98
N LYS A 193 18.50 8.46 -10.72
CA LYS A 193 19.55 7.62 -11.35
C LYS A 193 19.37 6.11 -11.12
N PRO A 194 19.00 5.62 -9.91
CA PRO A 194 18.72 4.21 -9.69
C PRO A 194 17.46 3.73 -10.43
N ALA A 195 16.41 4.56 -10.47
CA ALA A 195 15.16 4.24 -11.17
C ALA A 195 15.37 4.13 -12.69
N GLU A 196 16.13 5.06 -13.27
CA GLU A 196 16.49 5.05 -14.69
C GLU A 196 17.36 3.84 -15.06
N LYS A 197 18.29 3.44 -14.18
CA LYS A 197 19.11 2.24 -14.39
C LYS A 197 18.28 0.96 -14.35
N GLN A 198 17.35 0.84 -13.39
CA GLN A 198 16.45 -0.31 -13.30
C GLN A 198 15.49 -0.39 -14.50
N ALA A 199 14.88 0.74 -14.90
CA ALA A 199 14.02 0.79 -16.08
C ALA A 199 14.78 0.45 -17.38
N ALA A 200 16.03 0.91 -17.52
CA ALA A 200 16.88 0.56 -18.65
C ALA A 200 17.25 -0.93 -18.68
N GLN A 201 17.39 -1.58 -17.52
CA GLN A 201 17.70 -3.01 -17.40
C GLN A 201 16.48 -3.88 -17.71
N GLU A 202 15.31 -3.56 -17.15
CA GLU A 202 14.03 -4.22 -17.44
C GLU A 202 13.64 -4.11 -18.94
N SER A 203 13.94 -2.98 -19.59
CA SER A 203 13.72 -2.79 -21.04
C SER A 203 14.65 -3.64 -21.93
N LYS A 204 15.85 -3.98 -21.43
CA LYS A 204 16.80 -4.86 -22.14
C LYS A 204 16.42 -6.32 -22.01
N ASP A 205 16.00 -6.75 -20.82
CA ASP A 205 15.58 -8.14 -20.58
C ASP A 205 14.28 -8.47 -21.33
N SER A 206 13.29 -7.57 -21.31
CA SER A 206 12.07 -7.72 -22.10
C SER A 206 12.32 -7.76 -23.62
N LYS A 207 13.28 -6.98 -24.16
CA LYS A 207 13.70 -7.08 -25.57
C LYS A 207 14.40 -8.40 -25.88
N LYS A 208 15.14 -8.97 -24.94
CA LYS A 208 15.86 -10.25 -25.11
C LYS A 208 14.87 -11.43 -25.15
N ASP A 209 13.85 -11.40 -24.31
CA ASP A 209 12.78 -12.41 -24.29
C ASP A 209 11.88 -12.34 -25.53
N ASN A 210 11.58 -11.13 -26.03
CA ASN A 210 10.79 -10.96 -27.25
C ASN A 210 11.55 -11.38 -28.52
N LYS A 211 12.89 -11.29 -28.51
CA LYS A 211 13.74 -11.78 -29.61
C LYS A 211 13.85 -13.31 -29.61
N LYS A 212 13.80 -13.95 -28.43
CA LYS A 212 13.78 -15.41 -28.29
C LYS A 212 12.46 -16.02 -28.78
N LYS A 213 11.31 -15.38 -28.48
CA LYS A 213 9.98 -15.83 -28.92
C LYS A 213 9.65 -15.65 -30.40
N LYS A 214 10.44 -14.85 -31.15
CA LYS A 214 10.26 -14.67 -32.61
C LYS A 214 11.21 -15.53 -33.45
N ALA A 215 12.06 -16.32 -32.81
CA ALA A 215 13.02 -17.20 -33.47
C ALA A 215 12.65 -18.69 -33.39
N ASP A 216 11.49 -19.01 -32.80
CA ASP A 216 10.86 -20.33 -32.79
C ASP A 216 9.64 -20.35 -33.73
#